data_AF-A0A1Z9F404-F1
#
_entry.id   AF-A0A1Z9F404-F1
#
_cell.length_a   1.000
_cell.length_b   1.000
_cell.length_c   1.000
_cell.angle_alpha   90.00
_cell.angle_beta   90.00
_cell.angle_gamma   90.00
#
_symmetry.space_group_name_H-M   'P 1'
#
loop_
_entity.id
_entity.type
_entity.pdbx_description
1 polymer ?
#
loop_
_entity_poly.entity_id
_entity_poly.type
_entity_poly.pdbx_seq_one_letter_code
_entity_poly.pdbx_strand_id
1 'polypeptide(L)'
;MIKVYQVGSEAHKKMYPNTPFSYGRGFDPIENIKHYEHVANLDASDLDEAFQIGNIGPEEAYTRFKPMHSVSVGDILVEDCGTVSIVAGFGFDKLEGVSL
;
A
#
# COMPACT_ATOMS: atom_id res chain seq x y z
N MET A 1 8.27 -11.53 -4.33
CA MET A 1 7.63 -10.37 -4.99
C MET A 1 6.62 -9.79 -4.03
N ILE A 2 6.53 -8.45 -3.96
CA ILE A 2 5.56 -7.76 -3.11
C ILE A 2 4.61 -6.94 -3.97
N LYS A 3 3.31 -7.13 -3.79
CA LYS A 3 2.28 -6.35 -4.49
C LYS A 3 1.94 -5.11 -3.68
N VAL A 4 1.86 -3.96 -4.34
CA VAL A 4 1.54 -2.67 -3.70
C VAL A 4 0.13 -2.25 -4.04
N TYR A 5 -0.64 -1.93 -3.03
CA TYR A 5 -2.00 -1.44 -3.13
C TYR A 5 -2.12 -0.07 -2.49
N GLN A 6 -2.66 0.90 -3.23
CA GLN A 6 -2.84 2.28 -2.79
C GLN A 6 -4.29 2.70 -2.97
N VAL A 7 -4.80 3.59 -2.13
CA VAL A 7 -6.15 4.11 -2.28
C VAL A 7 -6.23 4.95 -3.57
N GLY A 8 -7.14 4.59 -4.47
CA GLY A 8 -7.31 5.29 -5.74
C GLY A 8 -7.55 6.79 -5.52
N SER A 9 -6.90 7.64 -6.33
CA SER A 9 -6.87 9.11 -6.13
C SER A 9 -8.25 9.75 -6.01
N GLU A 10 -9.24 9.28 -6.78
CA GLU A 10 -10.62 9.78 -6.73
C GLU A 10 -11.37 9.32 -5.47
N ALA A 11 -11.14 8.08 -5.02
CA ALA A 11 -11.69 7.58 -3.77
C ALA A 11 -11.10 8.34 -2.58
N HIS A 12 -9.79 8.57 -2.60
CA HIS A 12 -9.09 9.36 -1.59
C HIS A 12 -9.63 10.80 -1.51
N LYS A 13 -9.71 11.52 -2.64
CA LYS A 13 -10.26 12.89 -2.68
C LYS A 13 -11.69 12.97 -2.13
N LYS A 14 -12.50 11.93 -2.35
CA LYS A 14 -13.88 11.89 -1.85
C LYS A 14 -13.96 11.65 -0.35
N MET A 15 -13.09 10.80 0.21
CA MET A 15 -13.08 10.51 1.65
C MET A 15 -12.39 11.61 2.46
N TYR A 16 -11.26 12.10 1.95
CA TYR A 16 -10.38 13.03 2.64
C TYR A 16 -9.96 14.16 1.70
N PRO A 17 -10.89 15.07 1.36
CA PRO A 17 -10.61 16.17 0.43
C PRO A 17 -9.52 17.12 0.94
N ASN A 18 -9.29 17.15 2.25
CA ASN A 18 -8.38 18.09 2.92
C ASN A 18 -7.19 17.42 3.61
N THR A 19 -7.07 16.09 3.62
CA THR A 19 -5.98 15.37 4.30
C THR A 19 -5.45 14.24 3.43
N PRO A 20 -4.15 14.19 3.12
CA PRO A 20 -3.57 13.18 2.23
C PRO A 20 -3.44 11.80 2.86
N PHE A 21 -3.71 11.66 4.17
CA PHE A 21 -3.41 10.44 4.88
C PHE A 21 -4.14 10.29 6.23
N SER A 22 -4.66 9.10 6.52
CA SER A 22 -5.61 8.90 7.64
C SER A 22 -5.45 7.60 8.44
N TYR A 23 -4.54 6.66 8.07
CA TYR A 23 -4.35 5.43 8.86
C TYR A 23 -3.94 5.76 10.30
N GLY A 24 -4.59 5.14 11.27
CA GLY A 24 -4.40 5.44 12.70
C GLY A 24 -5.01 6.77 13.16
N ARG A 25 -5.64 7.55 12.26
CA ARG A 25 -6.39 8.79 12.57
C ARG A 25 -7.86 8.71 12.14
N GLY A 26 -8.47 7.54 12.31
CA GLY A 26 -9.90 7.31 12.03
C GLY A 26 -10.21 6.77 10.63
N PHE A 27 -9.21 6.39 9.85
CA PHE A 27 -9.42 5.54 8.67
C PHE A 27 -9.23 4.07 9.03
N ASP A 28 -10.27 3.29 8.78
CA ASP A 28 -10.22 1.83 8.86
C ASP A 28 -9.90 1.26 7.47
N PRO A 29 -8.72 0.65 7.27
CA PRO A 29 -8.34 0.09 5.98
C PRO A 29 -9.17 -1.15 5.60
N ILE A 30 -9.67 -1.91 6.57
CA ILE A 30 -10.46 -3.12 6.34
C ILE A 30 -11.85 -2.72 5.83
N GLU A 31 -12.51 -1.75 6.47
CA GLU A 31 -13.82 -1.25 6.01
C GLU A 31 -13.74 -0.60 4.62
N ASN A 32 -12.57 -0.06 4.26
CA ASN A 32 -12.33 0.66 3.02
C ASN A 32 -11.53 -0.13 1.99
N ILE A 33 -11.35 -1.44 2.18
CA ILE A 33 -10.48 -2.29 1.36
C ILE A 33 -10.79 -2.21 -0.14
N LYS A 34 -12.07 -2.05 -0.50
CA LYS A 34 -12.57 -1.89 -1.87
C LYS A 34 -12.05 -0.65 -2.62
N HIS A 35 -11.45 0.29 -1.91
CA HIS A 35 -10.92 1.53 -2.47
C HIS A 35 -9.42 1.45 -2.76
N TYR A 36 -8.77 0.38 -2.32
CA TYR A 36 -7.40 0.07 -2.67
C TYR A 36 -7.34 -0.53 -4.07
N GLU A 37 -6.35 -0.09 -4.84
CA GLU A 37 -6.09 -0.56 -6.18
C GLU A 37 -4.69 -1.15 -6.24
N HIS A 38 -4.53 -2.28 -6.92
CA HIS A 38 -3.21 -2.84 -7.21
C HIS A 38 -2.47 -1.92 -8.19
N VAL A 39 -1.44 -1.23 -7.72
CA VAL A 39 -0.72 -0.21 -8.52
C VAL A 39 0.58 -0.72 -9.12
N ALA A 40 1.27 -1.63 -8.44
CA ALA A 40 2.52 -2.20 -8.92
C ALA A 40 2.86 -3.52 -8.22
N ASN A 41 3.77 -4.28 -8.83
CA ASN A 41 4.59 -5.28 -8.15
C ASN A 41 6.00 -4.74 -7.98
N LEU A 42 6.62 -5.05 -6.83
CA LEU A 42 8.03 -4.78 -6.54
C LEU A 42 8.78 -6.11 -6.46
N ASP A 43 9.93 -6.17 -7.12
CA ASP A 43 10.90 -7.25 -6.97
C ASP A 43 11.63 -7.11 -5.64
N ALA A 44 10.96 -7.52 -4.58
CA ALA A 44 11.43 -7.48 -3.21
C ALA A 44 11.22 -8.85 -2.54
N SER A 45 12.12 -9.16 -1.62
CA SER A 45 12.14 -10.37 -0.81
C SER A 45 11.41 -10.21 0.53
N ASP A 46 11.31 -8.98 1.05
CA ASP A 46 10.58 -8.64 2.27
C ASP A 46 9.93 -7.24 2.19
N LEU A 47 9.21 -6.87 3.25
CA LEU A 47 8.48 -5.61 3.33
C LEU A 47 9.39 -4.38 3.45
N ASP A 48 10.55 -4.51 4.09
CA ASP A 48 11.50 -3.41 4.26
C ASP A 48 12.18 -3.07 2.93
N GLU A 49 12.59 -4.09 2.18
CA GLU A 49 13.11 -3.94 0.82
C GLU A 49 12.05 -3.36 -0.11
N ALA A 50 10.80 -3.83 -0.04
CA ALA A 50 9.69 -3.26 -0.81
C ALA A 50 9.45 -1.79 -0.45
N PHE A 51 9.52 -1.42 0.81
CA PHE A 51 9.40 -0.03 1.25
C PHE A 51 10.55 0.84 0.72
N GLN A 52 11.79 0.33 0.77
CA GLN A 52 12.96 1.02 0.22
C GLN A 52 12.83 1.21 -1.28
N ILE A 53 12.55 0.14 -2.03
CA ILE A 53 12.36 0.19 -3.49
C ILE A 53 11.25 1.16 -3.83
N GLY A 54 10.10 1.04 -3.16
CA GLY A 54 8.91 1.87 -3.34
C GLY A 54 9.12 3.38 -3.13
N ASN A 55 10.19 3.79 -2.45
CA ASN A 55 10.51 5.18 -2.15
C ASN A 55 11.73 5.72 -2.91
N ILE A 56 12.75 4.88 -3.12
CA ILE A 56 14.06 5.28 -3.66
C ILE A 56 14.28 4.72 -5.07
N GLY A 57 13.69 3.57 -5.39
CA GLY A 57 13.95 2.82 -6.61
C GLY A 57 14.90 1.62 -6.39
N PRO A 58 15.43 1.04 -7.47
CA PRO A 58 15.43 1.57 -8.84
C PRO A 58 14.17 1.20 -9.63
N GLU A 59 13.90 1.88 -10.76
CA GLU A 59 12.65 1.72 -11.53
C GLU A 59 12.52 0.33 -12.16
N GLU A 60 13.63 -0.32 -12.51
CA GLU A 60 13.66 -1.68 -13.04
C GLU A 60 13.14 -2.75 -12.07
N ALA A 61 13.07 -2.46 -10.77
CA ALA A 61 12.47 -3.35 -9.77
C ALA A 61 10.93 -3.27 -9.75
N TYR A 62 10.33 -2.41 -10.56
CA TYR A 62 8.88 -2.22 -10.63
C TYR A 62 8.27 -2.94 -11.83
N THR A 63 7.08 -3.50 -11.62
CA THR A 63 6.10 -3.71 -12.69
C THR A 63 4.86 -2.87 -12.37
N ARG A 64 4.66 -1.76 -13.07
CA ARG A 64 3.56 -0.82 -12.81
C ARG A 64 2.29 -1.18 -13.59
N PHE A 65 1.15 -1.09 -12.91
CA PHE A 65 -0.19 -1.31 -13.50
C PHE A 65 -1.02 -0.02 -13.52
N LYS A 66 -0.78 0.88 -12.56
CA LYS A 66 -1.47 2.17 -12.42
C LYS A 66 -0.49 3.24 -11.94
N PRO A 67 -0.86 4.54 -11.98
CA PRO A 67 -0.09 5.57 -11.29
C PRO A 67 0.11 5.18 -9.82
N MET A 68 1.36 5.23 -9.38
CA MET A 68 1.79 4.87 -8.03
C MET A 68 2.57 6.03 -7.44
N HIS A 69 2.27 6.39 -6.20
CA HIS A 69 3.10 7.29 -5.40
C HIS A 69 4.09 6.49 -4.55
N SER A 70 5.02 7.19 -3.89
CA SER A 70 5.93 6.57 -2.92
C SER A 70 5.17 5.75 -1.88
N VAL A 71 5.71 4.59 -1.51
CA VAL A 71 5.10 3.72 -0.49
C VAL A 71 5.13 4.45 0.86
N SER A 72 3.97 4.70 1.44
CA SER A 72 3.87 5.41 2.72
C SER A 72 2.95 4.70 3.68
N VAL A 73 2.80 5.26 4.89
CA VAL A 73 1.83 4.79 5.88
C VAL A 73 0.49 4.54 5.16
N GLY A 74 -0.25 3.50 5.56
CA GLY A 74 -1.57 3.15 5.04
C GLY A 74 -1.63 2.52 3.67
N ASP A 75 -0.51 2.45 2.94
CA ASP A 75 -0.42 1.60 1.76
C ASP A 75 -0.37 0.14 2.19
N ILE A 76 -0.94 -0.73 1.35
CA ILE A 76 -1.00 -2.16 1.61
C ILE A 76 0.04 -2.88 0.75
N LEU A 77 0.80 -3.77 1.40
CA LEU A 77 1.81 -4.63 0.81
C LEU A 77 1.35 -6.08 0.98
N VAL A 78 1.27 -6.81 -0.13
CA VAL A 78 0.83 -8.21 -0.13
C VAL A 78 1.97 -9.10 -0.60
N GLU A 79 2.34 -10.06 0.26
CA GLU A 79 3.34 -11.09 -0.04
C GLU A 79 2.77 -12.18 -0.96
N ASP A 80 3.64 -12.93 -1.63
CA ASP A 80 3.23 -14.04 -2.53
C ASP A 80 2.45 -15.15 -1.80
N CYS A 81 2.68 -15.32 -0.50
CA CYS A 81 1.93 -16.26 0.35
C CYS A 81 0.53 -15.77 0.75
N GLY A 82 0.15 -14.55 0.34
CA GLY A 82 -1.15 -13.93 0.63
C GLY A 82 -1.21 -13.15 1.93
N THR A 83 -0.11 -13.02 2.68
CA THR A 83 -0.06 -12.15 3.87
C THR A 83 -0.29 -10.70 3.44
N VAL A 84 -1.30 -10.06 4.04
CA VAL A 84 -1.65 -8.66 3.80
C VAL A 84 -1.12 -7.83 4.95
N SER A 85 -0.23 -6.88 4.67
CA SER A 85 0.32 -5.95 5.65
C SER A 85 0.05 -4.51 5.24
N ILE A 86 -0.18 -3.64 6.20
CA ILE A 86 -0.30 -2.20 5.99
C ILE A 86 0.91 -1.50 6.58
N VAL A 87 1.42 -0.47 5.90
CA VAL A 87 2.50 0.35 6.43
C VAL A 87 1.95 1.14 7.63
N ALA A 88 2.52 0.90 8.81
CA ALA A 88 2.12 1.57 10.04
C ALA A 88 2.92 2.85 10.27
N GLY A 89 2.60 3.59 11.34
CA GLY A 89 3.40 4.76 11.73
C GLY A 89 4.87 4.41 12.01
N PHE A 90 5.12 3.15 12.37
CA PHE A 90 6.44 2.54 12.44
C PHE A 90 6.33 1.06 12.06
N GLY A 91 7.07 0.63 11.03
CA GLY A 91 7.02 -0.75 10.54
C GLY A 91 5.72 -1.09 9.81
N PHE A 92 5.26 -2.33 9.99
CA PHE A 92 4.10 -2.88 9.28
C PHE A 92 3.17 -3.62 10.26
N ASP A 93 1.88 -3.42 10.10
CA ASP A 93 0.84 -4.16 10.83
C ASP A 93 0.18 -5.18 9.89
N LYS A 94 -0.07 -6.39 10.38
CA LYS A 94 -0.79 -7.41 9.61
C LYS A 94 -2.30 -7.14 9.63
N LEU A 95 -2.94 -7.26 8.48
CA LEU A 95 -4.40 -7.19 8.34
C LEU A 95 -4.98 -8.60 8.27
N GLU A 96 -5.59 -9.04 9.36
CA GLU A 96 -6.22 -10.37 9.46
C GLU A 96 -7.60 -10.39 8.79
N GLY A 97 -7.94 -11.52 8.15
CA GLY A 97 -9.26 -11.72 7.54
C GLY A 97 -9.51 -10.92 6.25
N VAL A 98 -8.46 -10.39 5.63
CA VAL A 98 -8.53 -9.59 4.40
C VAL A 98 -7.83 -10.33 3.25
N SER A 99 -8.39 -10.22 2.04
CA SER A 99 -7.78 -10.70 0.80
C SER A 99 -7.92 -9.66 -0.31
N LEU A 100 -6.88 -9.51 -1.13
CA LEU A 100 -6.75 -8.51 -2.20
C LEU A 100 -6.22 -9.11 -3.51
#